data_AF-A0A1Y5PZA2-F1
#
_entry.id   AF-A0A1Y5PZA2-F1
#
_cell.length_a   1.000
_cell.length_b   1.000
_cell.length_c   1.000
_cell.angle_alpha   90.00
_cell.angle_beta   90.00
_cell.angle_gamma   90.00
#
_symmetry.space_group_name_H-M   'P 1'
#
loop_
_entity.id
_entity.type
_entity.pdbx_description
1 polymer ?
#
loop_
_entity_poly.entity_id
_entity_poly.type
_entity_poly.pdbx_seq_one_letter_code
_entity_poly.pdbx_strand_id
1 'polypeptide(L)'
;MKIWPMIWSKKEDGAFATIGAVVALVGDFASFLEKLPLTRWIIWPALLLTVALGMVCYRKMREELKSPVLASATGPACEQKDEQCKGDPSTRSKAVGNCRQCNGFRVTFFTALSVALLMLASGSKETFAEQAATRLGVIEEKVDAVKEDTGVIRDDVGVLRESMAIHELIRNPKTAEEYFHNVWAYLNVRQDDAKAWEVVQEMYRHHAPNKLDAAQLYEQLGGIHLGAAETHRRMLAVGREKQDAAMLVVASRAADGESATWALLNEARAMDPEMPHAAWDIGNYRLGRYVTSKASTLNESTHYLQQIEQKGLEAFLKLAESKPPASYFFRPRFSGDSEQLVRMRLEGIRELAQIKEQNRKAVEQSQARLRDGMRRQNEELERRARERRQRQ
;
A
#
# COMPACT_ATOMS: atom_id res chain seq x y z
N MET A 1 21.21 20.90 5.32
CA MET A 1 19.81 21.37 5.25
C MET A 1 18.99 20.27 4.59
N LYS A 2 18.17 19.53 5.34
CA LYS A 2 17.43 18.36 4.82
C LYS A 2 16.08 18.84 4.25
N ILE A 3 16.01 19.01 2.94
CA ILE A 3 14.80 19.49 2.21
C ILE A 3 13.73 18.38 2.11
N TRP A 4 14.15 17.12 2.21
CA TRP A 4 13.32 15.93 2.02
C TRP A 4 12.08 15.81 2.93
N PRO A 5 12.15 16.08 4.26
CA PRO A 5 10.97 16.01 5.14
C PRO A 5 9.99 17.17 4.95
N MET A 6 10.40 18.23 4.25
CA MET A 6 9.55 19.38 3.97
C MET A 6 8.67 19.12 2.74
N ILE A 7 9.12 18.26 1.82
CA ILE A 7 8.39 17.86 0.61
C ILE A 7 7.39 16.72 0.92
N TRP A 8 7.69 15.84 1.87
CA TRP A 8 6.88 14.65 2.17
C TRP A 8 6.44 14.59 3.64
N SER A 9 5.14 14.79 3.88
CA SER A 9 4.48 14.51 5.17
C SER A 9 4.08 13.04 5.24
N LYS A 10 4.43 12.36 6.34
CA LYS A 10 4.18 10.91 6.57
C LYS A 10 2.69 10.50 6.68
N LYS A 11 1.74 11.37 6.38
CA LYS A 11 0.30 11.18 6.69
C LYS A 11 -0.67 11.36 5.51
N GLU A 12 -0.19 11.47 4.27
CA GLU A 12 -1.08 11.70 3.11
C GLU A 12 -1.24 10.42 2.28
N ASP A 13 -1.99 9.45 2.81
CA ASP A 13 -2.26 8.15 2.17
C ASP A 13 -3.16 8.26 0.92
N GLY A 14 -3.78 9.43 0.68
CA GLY A 14 -4.61 9.69 -0.52
C GLY A 14 -3.88 10.40 -1.68
N ALA A 15 -2.76 11.07 -1.41
CA ALA A 15 -2.11 11.94 -2.42
C ALA A 15 -1.52 11.13 -3.58
N PHE A 16 -1.07 9.90 -3.34
CA PHE A 16 -0.54 9.01 -4.38
C PHE A 16 -1.60 8.54 -5.36
N ALA A 17 -2.81 8.21 -4.88
CA ALA A 17 -3.92 7.83 -5.75
C ALA A 17 -4.38 9.01 -6.62
N THR A 18 -4.43 10.22 -6.04
CA THR A 18 -4.78 11.44 -6.78
C THR A 18 -3.71 11.83 -7.79
N ILE A 19 -2.42 11.76 -7.43
CA ILE A 19 -1.31 12.02 -8.35
C ILE A 19 -1.30 10.97 -9.46
N GLY A 20 -1.51 9.68 -9.15
CA GLY A 20 -1.60 8.61 -10.13
C GLY A 20 -2.76 8.81 -11.12
N ALA A 21 -3.95 9.14 -10.64
CA ALA A 21 -5.12 9.42 -11.48
C ALA A 21 -4.92 10.67 -12.36
N VAL A 22 -4.29 11.72 -11.82
CA VAL A 22 -3.98 12.93 -12.58
C VAL A 22 -2.88 12.66 -13.62
N VAL A 23 -1.86 11.86 -13.30
CA VAL A 23 -0.82 11.47 -14.27
C VAL A 23 -1.41 10.60 -15.40
N ALA A 24 -2.33 9.68 -15.09
CA ALA A 24 -3.02 8.89 -16.11
C ALA A 24 -3.88 9.77 -17.02
N LEU A 25 -4.71 10.65 -16.43
CA LEU A 25 -5.60 11.54 -17.19
C LEU A 25 -4.82 12.55 -18.04
N VAL A 26 -3.69 13.05 -17.55
CA VAL A 26 -2.83 13.94 -18.34
C VAL A 26 -2.00 13.15 -19.36
N GLY A 27 -1.67 11.88 -19.12
CA GLY A 27 -1.08 10.98 -20.13
C GLY A 27 -2.01 10.76 -21.33
N ASP A 28 -3.30 10.57 -21.08
CA ASP A 28 -4.32 10.45 -22.13
C ASP A 28 -4.51 11.77 -22.89
N PHE A 29 -4.54 12.89 -22.16
CA PHE A 29 -4.65 14.22 -22.76
C PHE A 29 -3.41 14.61 -23.56
N ALA A 30 -2.22 14.22 -23.09
CA ALA A 30 -0.94 14.38 -23.78
C ALA A 30 -0.90 13.61 -25.10
N SER A 31 -1.39 12.36 -25.09
CA SER A 31 -1.50 11.51 -26.29
C SER A 31 -2.52 12.05 -27.30
N PHE A 32 -3.57 12.72 -26.84
CA PHE A 32 -4.52 13.45 -27.70
C PHE A 32 -3.89 14.71 -28.33
N LEU A 33 -3.11 15.47 -27.54
CA LEU A 33 -2.44 16.67 -28.01
C LEU A 33 -1.29 16.37 -28.98
N GLU A 34 -0.61 15.23 -28.88
CA GLU A 34 0.49 14.85 -29.79
C GLU A 34 0.05 14.76 -31.26
N LYS A 35 -1.26 14.58 -31.53
CA LYS A 35 -1.84 14.58 -32.88
C LYS A 35 -2.03 15.98 -33.48
N LEU A 36 -1.84 17.06 -32.72
CA LEU A 36 -1.96 18.43 -33.21
C LEU A 36 -0.58 18.99 -33.62
N PRO A 37 -0.44 19.54 -34.85
CA PRO A 37 0.84 20.07 -35.33
C PRO A 37 1.35 21.31 -34.59
N LEU A 38 0.55 21.91 -33.70
CA LEU A 38 0.93 23.05 -32.86
C LEU A 38 1.50 22.67 -31.48
N THR A 39 1.44 21.41 -31.09
CA THR A 39 1.73 20.98 -29.71
C THR A 39 3.15 21.29 -29.28
N ARG A 40 4.12 21.19 -30.20
CA ARG A 40 5.53 21.50 -29.94
C ARG A 40 5.78 22.99 -29.61
N TRP A 41 4.93 23.91 -30.07
CA TRP A 41 5.06 25.34 -29.84
C TRP A 41 4.37 25.82 -28.56
N ILE A 42 3.33 25.11 -28.08
CA ILE A 42 2.56 25.47 -26.89
C ILE A 42 3.22 24.94 -25.61
N ILE A 43 3.94 23.83 -25.69
CA ILE A 43 4.58 23.18 -24.54
C ILE A 43 5.67 24.06 -23.90
N TRP A 44 6.52 24.69 -24.72
CA TRP A 44 7.62 25.53 -24.20
C TRP A 44 7.14 26.73 -23.37
N PRO A 45 6.15 27.52 -23.83
CA PRO A 45 5.51 28.55 -23.00
C PRO A 45 4.89 28.01 -21.71
N ALA A 46 4.22 26.86 -21.74
CA ALA A 46 3.59 26.27 -20.56
C ALA A 46 4.62 25.80 -19.51
N LEU A 47 5.72 25.19 -19.97
CA LEU A 47 6.86 24.83 -19.12
C LEU A 47 7.52 26.08 -18.51
N LEU A 48 7.79 27.10 -19.33
CA LEU A 48 8.35 28.37 -18.86
C LEU A 48 7.44 29.07 -17.84
N LEU A 49 6.13 29.08 -18.08
CA LEU A 49 5.14 29.64 -17.16
C LEU A 49 5.12 28.87 -15.83
N THR A 50 5.18 27.54 -15.88
CA THR A 50 5.22 26.70 -14.67
C THR A 50 6.48 26.96 -13.84
N VAL A 51 7.64 27.04 -14.50
CA VAL A 51 8.92 27.35 -13.85
C VAL A 51 8.90 28.77 -13.27
N ALA A 52 8.35 29.76 -13.99
CA ALA A 52 8.23 31.14 -13.53
C ALA A 52 7.30 31.24 -12.30
N LEU A 53 6.12 30.60 -12.34
CA LEU A 53 5.20 30.53 -11.20
C LEU A 53 5.84 29.82 -10.00
N GLY A 54 6.62 28.77 -10.25
CA GLY A 54 7.38 28.09 -9.21
C GLY A 54 8.46 28.94 -8.56
N MET A 55 9.18 29.74 -9.34
CA MET A 55 10.14 30.71 -8.81
C MET A 55 9.46 31.81 -7.97
N VAL A 56 8.29 32.30 -8.40
CA VAL A 56 7.52 33.30 -7.62
C VAL A 56 7.05 32.71 -6.29
N CYS A 57 6.51 31.48 -6.28
CA CYS A 57 6.12 30.78 -5.05
C CYS A 57 7.31 30.51 -4.13
N TYR A 58 8.45 30.08 -4.69
CA TYR A 58 9.66 29.84 -3.92
C TYR A 58 10.19 31.12 -3.27
N ARG A 59 10.16 32.26 -3.97
CA ARG A 59 10.51 33.58 -3.40
C ARG A 59 9.58 33.96 -2.26
N LYS A 60 8.26 33.82 -2.45
CA LYS A 60 7.26 34.13 -1.41
C LYS A 60 7.42 33.25 -0.16
N MET A 61 7.63 31.94 -0.33
CA MET A 61 7.95 31.06 0.80
C MET A 61 9.24 31.49 1.51
N ARG A 62 10.28 31.86 0.76
CA ARG A 62 11.56 32.29 1.33
C ARG A 62 11.44 33.61 2.11
N GLU A 63 10.53 34.49 1.71
CA GLU A 63 10.20 35.74 2.43
C GLU A 63 9.39 35.46 3.69
N GLU A 64 8.39 34.58 3.65
CA GLU A 64 7.63 34.18 4.85
C GLU A 64 8.50 33.44 5.88
N LEU A 65 9.46 32.62 5.43
CA LEU A 65 10.46 31.98 6.30
C LEU A 65 11.45 32.96 6.96
N LYS A 66 11.58 34.19 6.42
CA LYS A 66 12.41 35.25 6.98
C LYS A 66 11.62 36.22 7.86
N SER A 67 10.30 36.22 7.81
CA SER A 67 9.47 37.11 8.61
C SER A 67 9.51 36.71 10.09
N PRO A 68 9.89 37.62 11.01
CA PRO A 68 9.95 37.34 12.44
C PRO A 68 8.56 37.11 13.07
N VAL A 69 7.47 37.32 12.32
CA VAL A 69 6.08 37.20 12.81
C VAL A 69 5.65 35.75 13.04
N LEU A 70 6.29 34.75 12.44
CA LEU A 70 6.01 33.33 12.74
C LEU A 70 6.59 32.84 14.08
N ALA A 71 7.28 33.71 14.84
CA ALA A 71 7.71 33.40 16.20
C ALA A 71 6.63 33.67 17.27
N SER A 72 5.56 34.43 16.96
CA SER A 72 4.54 34.80 17.97
C SER A 72 3.11 34.33 17.66
N ALA A 73 2.90 33.48 16.65
CA ALA A 73 1.59 32.90 16.38
C ALA A 73 1.35 31.61 17.20
N THR A 74 1.52 31.72 18.52
CA THR A 74 0.89 30.84 19.51
C THR A 74 -0.07 31.70 20.31
N GLY A 75 -1.35 31.66 19.94
CA GLY A 75 -2.45 32.14 20.79
C GLY A 75 -2.63 31.25 22.03
N PRO A 76 -3.41 31.70 23.03
CA PRO A 76 -3.02 31.69 24.43
C PRO A 76 -3.33 30.36 25.13
N ALA A 77 -2.28 29.67 25.57
CA ALA A 77 -2.37 28.57 26.55
C ALA A 77 -1.08 28.43 27.37
N CYS A 78 -0.37 29.53 27.63
CA CYS A 78 0.83 29.54 28.45
C CYS A 78 0.82 30.78 29.36
N GLU A 79 -0.20 30.90 30.20
CA GLU A 79 -0.10 31.66 31.45
C GLU A 79 0.10 30.66 32.59
N GLN A 80 1.29 30.06 32.64
CA GLN A 80 1.77 29.41 33.85
C GLN A 80 3.28 29.60 33.89
N LYS A 81 3.73 30.32 34.92
CA LYS A 81 5.13 30.55 35.26
C LYS A 81 5.83 29.21 35.39
N ASP A 82 6.55 28.79 34.36
CA ASP A 82 7.70 27.90 34.47
C ASP A 82 8.62 28.11 33.27
N GLU A 83 9.90 28.23 33.59
CA GLU A 83 10.98 28.70 32.73
C GLU A 83 11.46 27.60 31.77
N GLN A 84 10.60 27.11 30.87
CA GLN A 84 11.05 26.13 29.87
C GLN A 84 10.18 26.02 28.60
N CYS A 85 10.06 27.09 27.82
CA CYS A 85 9.59 27.03 26.42
C CYS A 85 10.74 27.30 25.44
N LYS A 86 11.66 26.33 25.28
CA LYS A 86 12.51 26.26 24.08
C LYS A 86 11.68 25.63 22.95
N GLY A 87 11.22 26.45 22.01
CA GLY A 87 10.39 26.02 20.88
C GLY A 87 11.03 24.88 20.08
N ASP A 88 10.31 23.76 19.99
CA ASP A 88 10.70 22.61 19.19
C ASP A 88 10.65 22.95 17.68
N PRO A 89 11.74 22.75 16.91
CA PRO A 89 11.75 22.94 15.46
C PRO A 89 10.73 22.07 14.70
N SER A 90 10.18 21.02 15.33
CA SER A 90 9.13 20.18 14.74
C SER A 90 7.80 20.91 14.54
N THR A 91 7.47 21.87 15.41
CA THR A 91 6.21 22.62 15.37
C THR A 91 6.21 23.67 14.25
N ARG A 92 7.39 24.26 13.97
CA ARG A 92 7.58 25.23 12.88
C ARG A 92 7.46 24.60 11.50
N SER A 93 7.82 23.31 11.36
CA SER A 93 7.64 22.55 10.11
C SER A 93 6.17 22.22 9.80
N LYS A 94 5.30 22.11 10.81
CA LYS A 94 3.88 21.77 10.64
C LYS A 94 3.05 22.94 10.11
N ALA A 95 3.39 24.18 10.49
CA ALA A 95 2.70 25.37 9.99
C ALA A 95 2.96 25.63 8.49
N VAL A 96 4.16 25.31 8.00
CA VAL A 96 4.53 25.47 6.57
C VAL A 96 3.93 24.35 5.71
N GLY A 97 3.70 23.16 6.26
CA GLY A 97 3.13 22.01 5.54
C GLY A 97 1.64 22.13 5.20
N ASN A 98 0.87 22.96 5.92
CA ASN A 98 -0.58 23.10 5.75
C ASN A 98 -1.00 24.36 4.96
N CYS A 99 -0.07 25.03 4.28
CA CYS A 99 -0.44 26.14 3.41
C CYS A 99 -1.20 25.61 2.17
N ARG A 100 -2.52 25.84 2.12
CA ARG A 100 -3.41 25.43 1.02
C ARG A 100 -2.91 25.86 -0.36
N GLN A 101 -2.27 27.04 -0.44
CA GLN A 101 -1.67 27.56 -1.67
C GLN A 101 -0.39 26.78 -2.06
N CYS A 102 0.37 26.28 -1.08
CA CYS A 102 1.57 25.47 -1.32
C CYS A 102 1.24 24.03 -1.71
N ASN A 103 0.18 23.42 -1.17
CA ASN A 103 -0.26 22.09 -1.59
C ASN A 103 -0.80 22.11 -3.02
N GLY A 104 -1.57 23.14 -3.41
CA GLY A 104 -1.99 23.32 -4.81
C GLY A 104 -0.80 23.44 -5.76
N PHE A 105 0.20 24.25 -5.42
CA PHE A 105 1.41 24.40 -6.25
C PHE A 105 2.21 23.09 -6.36
N ARG A 106 2.37 22.32 -5.27
CA ARG A 106 3.10 21.04 -5.29
C ARG A 106 2.47 20.06 -6.26
N VAL A 107 1.15 19.89 -6.18
CA VAL A 107 0.42 19.00 -7.08
C VAL A 107 0.60 19.47 -8.52
N THR A 108 0.39 20.75 -8.82
CA THR A 108 0.54 21.28 -10.18
C THR A 108 1.97 21.16 -10.72
N PHE A 109 2.98 21.41 -9.88
CA PHE A 109 4.39 21.30 -10.27
C PHE A 109 4.80 19.86 -10.57
N PHE A 110 4.44 18.90 -9.71
CA PHE A 110 4.77 17.49 -9.94
C PHE A 110 3.99 16.89 -11.10
N THR A 111 2.74 17.30 -11.30
CA THR A 111 1.98 16.95 -12.51
C THR A 111 2.67 17.50 -13.76
N ALA A 112 2.99 18.79 -13.80
CA ALA A 112 3.65 19.41 -14.96
C ALA A 112 5.04 18.81 -15.24
N LEU A 113 5.83 18.51 -14.19
CA LEU A 113 7.13 17.87 -14.33
C LEU A 113 7.01 16.44 -14.84
N SER A 114 6.03 15.67 -14.35
CA SER A 114 5.78 14.30 -14.82
C SER A 114 5.36 14.28 -16.28
N VAL A 115 4.52 15.23 -16.69
CA VAL A 115 4.07 15.39 -18.09
C VAL A 115 5.23 15.80 -19.00
N ALA A 116 6.08 16.72 -18.56
CA ALA A 116 7.27 17.12 -19.30
C ALA A 116 8.28 15.96 -19.44
N LEU A 117 8.47 15.15 -18.39
CA LEU A 117 9.32 13.96 -18.44
C LEU A 117 8.74 12.88 -19.35
N LEU A 118 7.41 12.66 -19.34
CA LEU A 118 6.73 11.74 -20.23
C LEU A 118 6.89 12.15 -21.70
N MET A 119 6.73 13.44 -22.01
CA MET A 119 6.90 13.96 -23.36
C MET A 119 8.35 14.02 -23.85
N LEU A 120 9.32 14.15 -22.94
CA LEU A 120 10.76 14.05 -23.28
C LEU A 120 11.20 12.60 -23.48
N ALA A 121 10.55 11.64 -22.80
CA ALA A 121 10.80 10.22 -22.97
C ALA A 121 10.12 9.65 -24.25
N SER A 122 9.03 10.24 -24.72
CA SER A 122 8.27 9.79 -25.91
C SER A 122 8.89 10.23 -27.25
N GLY A 123 10.21 10.07 -27.40
CA GLY A 123 10.90 10.21 -28.69
C GLY A 123 10.66 9.05 -29.68
N SER A 124 9.80 8.08 -29.34
CA SER A 124 9.49 6.91 -30.16
C SER A 124 8.03 6.96 -30.65
N LYS A 125 7.81 6.70 -31.95
CA LYS A 125 6.52 6.75 -32.66
C LYS A 125 5.50 5.65 -32.25
N GLU A 126 5.63 5.05 -31.08
CA GLU A 126 4.73 3.99 -30.61
C GLU A 126 4.11 4.39 -29.28
N THR A 127 2.82 4.14 -29.13
CA THR A 127 2.06 4.48 -27.92
C THR A 127 2.51 3.61 -26.74
N PHE A 128 2.38 4.11 -25.50
CA PHE A 128 2.77 3.36 -24.30
C PHE A 128 2.02 2.01 -24.18
N ALA A 129 0.79 1.94 -24.71
CA ALA A 129 0.02 0.70 -24.82
C ALA A 129 0.65 -0.30 -25.80
N GLU A 130 1.19 0.16 -26.94
CA GLU A 130 1.92 -0.69 -27.89
C GLU A 130 3.26 -1.17 -27.33
N GLN A 131 4.01 -0.33 -26.62
CA GLN A 131 5.24 -0.78 -25.94
C GLN A 131 4.97 -1.75 -24.79
N ALA A 132 3.86 -1.56 -24.06
CA ALA A 132 3.42 -2.50 -23.03
C ALA A 132 2.97 -3.84 -23.65
N ALA A 133 2.21 -3.81 -24.76
CA ALA A 133 1.73 -5.01 -25.45
C ALA A 133 2.85 -5.81 -26.13
N THR A 134 3.85 -5.14 -26.72
CA THR A 134 5.02 -5.79 -27.33
C THR A 134 5.94 -6.41 -26.27
N ARG A 135 6.05 -5.79 -25.08
CA ARG A 135 6.75 -6.38 -23.93
C ARG A 135 5.98 -7.51 -23.25
N LEU A 136 4.68 -7.64 -23.53
CA LEU A 136 3.81 -8.72 -23.07
C LEU A 136 3.58 -9.80 -24.13
N GLY A 137 4.21 -9.71 -25.31
CA GLY A 137 4.25 -10.79 -26.30
C GLY A 137 2.93 -11.07 -27.03
N VAL A 138 2.08 -10.06 -27.26
CA VAL A 138 0.68 -10.29 -27.73
C VAL A 138 0.48 -10.08 -29.25
N ILE A 139 1.52 -9.79 -30.03
CA ILE A 139 1.34 -9.47 -31.46
C ILE A 139 2.15 -10.43 -32.33
N GLU A 140 1.73 -11.69 -32.42
CA GLU A 140 2.08 -12.53 -33.57
C GLU A 140 1.06 -13.67 -33.80
N GLU A 141 -0.25 -13.39 -33.76
CA GLU A 141 -1.24 -14.35 -34.26
C GLU A 141 -2.52 -13.63 -34.75
N LYS A 142 -2.43 -13.01 -35.94
CA LYS A 142 -3.62 -12.46 -36.62
C LYS A 142 -3.83 -13.22 -37.92
N VAL A 143 -4.82 -14.12 -37.93
CA VAL A 143 -5.88 -14.26 -38.95
C VAL A 143 -6.99 -15.23 -38.45
N ASP A 144 -6.71 -16.12 -37.47
CA ASP A 144 -7.76 -16.99 -36.87
C ASP A 144 -8.51 -16.35 -35.68
N ALA A 145 -7.96 -15.31 -35.04
CA ALA A 145 -8.52 -14.63 -33.86
C ALA A 145 -9.85 -13.87 -34.10
N VAL A 146 -10.23 -13.61 -35.36
CA VAL A 146 -11.49 -12.90 -35.67
C VAL A 146 -12.72 -13.77 -35.33
N LYS A 147 -12.56 -15.09 -35.19
CA LYS A 147 -13.62 -15.97 -34.68
C LYS A 147 -13.73 -15.98 -33.15
N GLU A 148 -12.66 -15.61 -32.44
CA GLU A 148 -12.62 -15.50 -30.97
C GLU A 148 -13.12 -14.13 -30.47
N ASP A 149 -13.05 -13.10 -31.33
CA ASP A 149 -13.56 -11.75 -31.05
C ASP A 149 -15.09 -11.68 -30.81
N THR A 150 -15.87 -12.69 -31.21
CA THR A 150 -17.29 -12.76 -30.80
C THR A 150 -17.47 -13.18 -29.34
N GLY A 151 -16.48 -13.87 -28.76
CA GLY A 151 -16.40 -14.14 -27.33
C GLY A 151 -16.01 -12.90 -26.53
N VAL A 152 -15.02 -12.14 -27.00
CA VAL A 152 -14.58 -10.88 -26.38
C VAL A 152 -15.68 -9.83 -26.41
N ILE A 153 -16.41 -9.68 -27.53
CA ILE A 153 -17.57 -8.77 -27.59
C ILE A 153 -18.70 -9.24 -26.66
N ARG A 154 -18.87 -10.54 -26.45
CA ARG A 154 -19.87 -11.07 -25.50
C ARG A 154 -19.46 -10.80 -24.05
N ASP A 155 -18.18 -10.89 -23.73
CA ASP A 155 -17.63 -10.56 -22.41
C ASP A 155 -17.65 -9.05 -22.15
N ASP A 156 -17.34 -8.22 -23.14
CA ASP A 156 -17.42 -6.75 -23.05
C ASP A 156 -18.87 -6.25 -22.93
N VAL A 157 -19.82 -6.87 -23.63
CA VAL A 157 -21.26 -6.63 -23.42
C VAL A 157 -21.71 -7.14 -22.05
N GLY A 158 -21.11 -8.22 -21.55
CA GLY A 158 -21.27 -8.69 -20.17
C GLY A 158 -20.81 -7.64 -19.16
N VAL A 159 -19.64 -7.04 -19.36
CA VAL A 159 -19.06 -5.97 -18.52
C VAL A 159 -19.88 -4.67 -18.61
N LEU A 160 -20.39 -4.31 -19.79
CA LEU A 160 -21.30 -3.16 -19.94
C LEU A 160 -22.65 -3.42 -19.28
N ARG A 161 -23.20 -4.64 -19.39
CA ARG A 161 -24.44 -5.03 -18.71
C ARG A 161 -24.26 -5.11 -17.19
N GLU A 162 -23.11 -5.59 -16.70
CA GLU A 162 -22.77 -5.65 -15.29
C GLU A 162 -22.54 -4.23 -14.72
N SER A 163 -21.86 -3.35 -15.46
CA SER A 163 -21.70 -1.93 -15.09
C SER A 163 -23.01 -1.13 -15.10
N MET A 164 -23.95 -1.47 -15.99
CA MET A 164 -25.31 -0.90 -15.98
C MET A 164 -26.20 -1.51 -14.90
N ALA A 165 -26.11 -2.82 -14.63
CA ALA A 165 -26.87 -3.50 -13.58
C ALA A 165 -26.46 -3.03 -12.17
N ILE A 166 -25.21 -2.59 -12.00
CA ILE A 166 -24.70 -1.96 -10.79
C ILE A 166 -25.50 -0.70 -10.38
N HIS A 167 -26.20 -0.04 -11.30
CA HIS A 167 -27.01 1.14 -10.98
C HIS A 167 -28.44 0.82 -10.53
N GLU A 168 -28.92 -0.40 -10.80
CA GLU A 168 -30.27 -0.80 -10.44
C GLU A 168 -30.30 -1.42 -9.04
N LEU A 169 -31.12 -0.85 -8.16
CA LEU A 169 -31.35 -1.42 -6.84
C LEU A 169 -32.29 -2.61 -6.95
N ILE A 170 -31.93 -3.70 -6.29
CA ILE A 170 -32.76 -4.88 -6.15
C ILE A 170 -33.85 -4.54 -5.13
N ARG A 171 -35.09 -4.41 -5.59
CA ARG A 171 -36.21 -3.90 -4.77
C ARG A 171 -36.56 -4.81 -3.58
N ASN A 172 -36.32 -6.11 -3.69
CA ASN A 172 -36.62 -7.09 -2.65
C ASN A 172 -35.47 -8.12 -2.55
N PRO A 173 -34.34 -7.75 -1.94
CA PRO A 173 -33.19 -8.64 -1.79
C PRO A 173 -33.55 -9.80 -0.84
N LYS A 174 -33.21 -11.02 -1.23
CA LYS A 174 -33.47 -12.27 -0.49
C LYS A 174 -32.20 -13.01 -0.12
N THR A 175 -31.08 -12.70 -0.78
CA THR A 175 -29.78 -13.32 -0.53
C THR A 175 -28.78 -12.28 -0.05
N ALA A 176 -27.76 -12.73 0.69
CA ALA A 176 -26.67 -11.87 1.13
C ALA A 176 -26.00 -11.11 -0.03
N GLU A 177 -25.88 -11.74 -1.20
CA GLU A 177 -25.29 -11.13 -2.39
C GLU A 177 -26.16 -9.97 -2.94
N GLU A 178 -27.48 -10.14 -2.97
CA GLU A 178 -28.40 -9.08 -3.41
C GLU A 178 -28.43 -7.91 -2.42
N TYR A 179 -28.36 -8.19 -1.12
CA TYR A 179 -28.16 -7.16 -0.11
C TYR A 179 -26.82 -6.44 -0.30
N PHE A 180 -25.73 -7.18 -0.49
CA PHE A 180 -24.41 -6.64 -0.73
C PHE A 180 -24.38 -5.74 -1.97
N HIS A 181 -25.01 -6.15 -3.08
CA HIS A 181 -25.17 -5.34 -4.28
C HIS A 181 -25.83 -4.00 -3.96
N ASN A 182 -26.94 -4.01 -3.22
CA ASN A 182 -27.62 -2.79 -2.81
C ASN A 182 -26.74 -1.91 -1.91
N VAL A 183 -26.02 -2.48 -0.92
CA VAL A 183 -25.08 -1.74 -0.08
C VAL A 183 -24.02 -1.05 -0.94
N TRP A 184 -23.42 -1.78 -1.88
CA TRP A 184 -22.40 -1.26 -2.77
C TRP A 184 -22.94 -0.14 -3.66
N ALA A 185 -24.14 -0.31 -4.23
CA ALA A 185 -24.80 0.70 -5.06
C ALA A 185 -25.14 1.97 -4.27
N TYR A 186 -25.67 1.84 -3.05
CA TYR A 186 -25.93 3.00 -2.19
C TYR A 186 -24.64 3.76 -1.89
N LEU A 187 -23.57 3.07 -1.51
CA LEU A 187 -22.29 3.69 -1.16
C LEU A 187 -21.59 4.33 -2.37
N ASN A 188 -21.41 3.58 -3.46
CA ASN A 188 -20.49 3.98 -4.54
C ASN A 188 -21.19 4.70 -5.71
N VAL A 189 -22.48 4.42 -5.95
CA VAL A 189 -23.22 5.04 -7.06
C VAL A 189 -24.05 6.21 -6.55
N ARG A 190 -24.78 6.00 -5.46
CA ARG A 190 -25.72 7.00 -4.92
C ARG A 190 -25.11 7.92 -3.87
N GLN A 191 -23.93 7.58 -3.34
CA GLN A 191 -23.25 8.31 -2.26
C GLN A 191 -24.16 8.52 -1.03
N ASP A 192 -24.96 7.50 -0.71
CA ASP A 192 -25.89 7.48 0.42
C ASP A 192 -25.40 6.49 1.48
N ASP A 193 -24.44 6.97 2.28
CA ASP A 193 -23.82 6.18 3.35
C ASP A 193 -24.82 5.78 4.44
N ALA A 194 -25.84 6.60 4.69
CA ALA A 194 -26.88 6.30 5.67
C ALA A 194 -27.70 5.09 5.23
N LYS A 195 -28.15 5.10 3.96
CA LYS A 195 -28.92 3.97 3.44
C LYS A 195 -28.06 2.72 3.27
N ALA A 196 -26.81 2.86 2.84
CA ALA A 196 -25.86 1.75 2.80
C ALA A 196 -25.69 1.10 4.18
N TRP A 197 -25.59 1.90 5.24
CA TRP A 197 -25.48 1.41 6.62
C TRP A 197 -26.75 0.70 7.12
N GLU A 198 -27.94 1.16 6.76
CA GLU A 198 -29.18 0.42 7.05
C GLU A 198 -29.20 -0.94 6.36
N VAL A 199 -28.86 -0.98 5.08
CA VAL A 199 -28.94 -2.21 4.27
C VAL A 199 -27.87 -3.23 4.69
N VAL A 200 -26.65 -2.80 5.05
CA VAL A 200 -25.62 -3.74 5.53
C VAL A 200 -26.00 -4.33 6.88
N GLN A 201 -26.63 -3.56 7.77
CA GLN A 201 -27.16 -4.10 9.02
C GLN A 201 -28.30 -5.09 8.78
N GLU A 202 -29.18 -4.82 7.81
CA GLU A 202 -30.26 -5.75 7.41
C GLU A 202 -29.69 -7.07 6.87
N MET A 203 -28.66 -6.99 6.02
CA MET A 203 -27.95 -8.16 5.50
C MET A 203 -27.48 -9.08 6.64
N TYR A 204 -26.80 -8.53 7.64
CA TYR A 204 -26.29 -9.30 8.78
C TYR A 204 -27.38 -9.70 9.80
N ARG A 205 -28.55 -9.06 9.79
CA ARG A 205 -29.70 -9.55 10.56
C ARG A 205 -30.21 -10.87 9.99
N HIS A 206 -30.27 -10.99 8.67
CA HIS A 206 -30.87 -12.15 8.00
C HIS A 206 -29.87 -13.22 7.54
N HIS A 207 -28.61 -12.87 7.33
CA HIS A 207 -27.63 -13.75 6.71
C HIS A 207 -26.29 -13.77 7.44
N ALA A 208 -25.49 -14.81 7.17
CA ALA A 208 -24.08 -14.93 7.50
C ALA A 208 -23.29 -15.02 6.19
N PRO A 209 -22.93 -13.88 5.56
CA PRO A 209 -22.29 -13.88 4.24
C PRO A 209 -21.00 -14.70 4.19
N ASN A 210 -20.20 -14.64 5.27
CA ASN A 210 -18.85 -15.17 5.34
C ASN A 210 -17.98 -14.69 4.16
N LYS A 211 -18.09 -13.40 3.84
CA LYS A 211 -17.37 -12.71 2.76
C LYS A 211 -16.59 -11.51 3.29
N LEU A 212 -15.34 -11.37 2.86
CA LEU A 212 -14.42 -10.33 3.34
C LEU A 212 -14.80 -8.94 2.88
N ASP A 213 -15.27 -8.78 1.64
CA ASP A 213 -15.79 -7.49 1.14
C ASP A 213 -17.05 -7.06 1.90
N ALA A 214 -17.93 -8.00 2.25
CA ALA A 214 -19.09 -7.71 3.08
C ALA A 214 -18.70 -7.27 4.50
N ALA A 215 -17.74 -7.95 5.12
CA ALA A 215 -17.20 -7.58 6.44
C ALA A 215 -16.48 -6.22 6.41
N GLN A 216 -15.73 -5.93 5.34
CA GLN A 216 -15.02 -4.68 5.16
C GLN A 216 -15.97 -3.49 4.90
N LEU A 217 -17.06 -3.70 4.15
CA LEU A 217 -18.12 -2.69 4.03
C LEU A 217 -18.79 -2.41 5.37
N TYR A 218 -19.03 -3.44 6.19
CA TYR A 218 -19.55 -3.24 7.54
C TYR A 218 -18.59 -2.43 8.41
N GLU A 219 -17.30 -2.74 8.39
CA GLU A 219 -16.26 -1.98 9.11
C GLU A 219 -16.24 -0.51 8.67
N GLN A 220 -16.21 -0.25 7.36
CA GLN A 220 -16.17 1.10 6.80
C GLN A 220 -17.39 1.92 7.19
N LEU A 221 -18.59 1.39 6.95
CA LEU A 221 -19.85 2.09 7.23
C LEU A 221 -20.07 2.24 8.74
N GLY A 222 -19.78 1.21 9.53
CA GLY A 222 -19.83 1.29 10.99
C GLY A 222 -18.87 2.37 11.49
N GLY A 223 -17.66 2.45 10.95
CA GLY A 223 -16.67 3.46 11.33
C GLY A 223 -17.20 4.89 11.15
N ILE A 224 -17.99 5.13 10.09
CA ILE A 224 -18.63 6.42 9.80
C ILE A 224 -19.77 6.71 10.78
N HIS A 225 -20.65 5.74 11.05
CA HIS A 225 -21.90 5.96 11.79
C HIS A 225 -21.81 5.74 13.31
N LEU A 226 -20.90 4.89 13.77
CA LEU A 226 -20.74 4.47 15.16
C LEU A 226 -19.39 4.85 15.75
N GLY A 227 -18.38 5.07 14.91
CA GLY A 227 -16.98 5.19 15.31
C GLY A 227 -16.28 3.84 15.48
N ALA A 228 -14.95 3.86 15.49
CA ALA A 228 -14.12 2.66 15.40
C ALA A 228 -14.33 1.65 16.55
N ALA A 229 -14.35 2.11 17.80
CA ALA A 229 -14.45 1.22 18.96
C ALA A 229 -15.80 0.47 19.01
N GLU A 230 -16.90 1.17 18.79
CA GLU A 230 -18.23 0.58 18.76
C GLU A 230 -18.42 -0.34 17.55
N THR A 231 -17.87 0.05 16.39
CA THR A 231 -17.88 -0.80 15.18
C THR A 231 -17.17 -2.12 15.42
N HIS A 232 -15.94 -2.07 15.95
CA HIS A 232 -15.18 -3.27 16.27
C HIS A 232 -15.94 -4.16 17.26
N ARG A 233 -16.53 -3.58 18.32
CA ARG A 233 -17.36 -4.32 19.28
C ARG A 233 -18.54 -5.02 18.59
N ARG A 234 -19.23 -4.35 17.67
CA ARG A 234 -20.37 -4.92 16.92
C ARG A 234 -19.93 -5.99 15.93
N MET A 235 -18.81 -5.79 15.23
CA MET A 235 -18.25 -6.82 14.34
C MET A 235 -17.96 -8.11 15.10
N LEU A 236 -17.35 -8.02 16.29
CA LEU A 236 -17.11 -9.21 17.12
C LEU A 236 -18.41 -9.90 17.54
N ALA A 237 -19.44 -9.13 17.91
CA ALA A 237 -20.74 -9.67 18.29
C ALA A 237 -21.43 -10.37 17.10
N VAL A 238 -21.50 -9.70 15.94
CA VAL A 238 -22.12 -10.24 14.72
C VAL A 238 -21.36 -11.48 14.24
N GLY A 239 -20.03 -11.41 14.17
CA GLY A 239 -19.19 -12.54 13.75
C GLY A 239 -19.42 -13.79 14.59
N ARG A 240 -19.52 -13.64 15.91
CA ARG A 240 -19.80 -14.74 16.84
C ARG A 240 -21.24 -15.25 16.76
N GLU A 241 -22.21 -14.35 16.74
CA GLU A 241 -23.63 -14.70 16.67
C GLU A 241 -23.95 -15.44 15.37
N LYS A 242 -23.41 -14.96 14.24
CA LYS A 242 -23.69 -15.49 12.90
C LYS A 242 -22.71 -16.56 12.44
N GLN A 243 -21.66 -16.84 13.21
CA GLN A 243 -20.56 -17.73 12.82
C GLN A 243 -19.91 -17.26 11.49
N ASP A 244 -19.71 -15.95 11.35
CA ASP A 244 -19.09 -15.32 10.18
C ASP A 244 -17.60 -15.11 10.44
N ALA A 245 -16.77 -16.01 9.89
CA ALA A 245 -15.31 -15.96 10.06
C ALA A 245 -14.71 -14.72 9.40
N ALA A 246 -15.25 -14.26 8.27
CA ALA A 246 -14.76 -13.08 7.57
C ALA A 246 -14.89 -11.82 8.44
N MET A 247 -15.97 -11.71 9.22
CA MET A 247 -16.14 -10.63 10.19
C MET A 247 -15.02 -10.59 11.24
N LEU A 248 -14.61 -11.76 11.75
CA LEU A 248 -13.52 -11.86 12.72
C LEU A 248 -12.15 -11.59 12.08
N VAL A 249 -11.93 -12.03 10.84
CA VAL A 249 -10.71 -11.71 10.08
C VAL A 249 -10.55 -10.21 9.91
N VAL A 250 -11.60 -9.50 9.47
CA VAL A 250 -11.53 -8.05 9.29
C VAL A 250 -11.38 -7.35 10.64
N ALA A 251 -12.14 -7.74 11.68
CA ALA A 251 -12.00 -7.18 13.03
C ALA A 251 -10.57 -7.33 13.60
N SER A 252 -9.88 -8.43 13.27
CA SER A 252 -8.50 -8.69 13.73
C SER A 252 -7.48 -7.61 13.33
N ARG A 253 -7.77 -6.85 12.26
CA ARG A 253 -6.94 -5.75 11.74
C ARG A 253 -6.87 -4.57 12.71
N ALA A 254 -7.94 -4.37 13.48
CA ALA A 254 -8.09 -3.30 14.46
C ALA A 254 -7.81 -3.75 15.91
N ALA A 255 -7.56 -5.04 16.15
CA ALA A 255 -7.38 -5.58 17.50
C ALA A 255 -6.17 -4.95 18.24
N ASP A 256 -6.24 -4.90 19.57
CA ASP A 256 -5.18 -4.32 20.41
C ASP A 256 -4.05 -5.33 20.69
N GLY A 257 -2.95 -5.20 19.96
CA GLY A 257 -1.78 -6.07 20.06
C GLY A 257 -1.85 -7.37 19.24
N GLU A 258 -0.70 -8.01 19.11
CA GLU A 258 -0.51 -9.23 18.31
C GLU A 258 -1.27 -10.43 18.89
N SER A 259 -1.29 -10.57 20.22
CA SER A 259 -2.02 -11.66 20.90
C SER A 259 -3.52 -11.62 20.61
N ALA A 260 -4.14 -10.43 20.66
CA ALA A 260 -5.56 -10.26 20.36
C ALA A 260 -5.87 -10.53 18.88
N THR A 261 -5.00 -10.07 17.97
CA THR A 261 -5.07 -10.41 16.55
C THR A 261 -5.07 -11.92 16.33
N TRP A 262 -4.10 -12.65 16.88
CA TRP A 262 -4.01 -14.10 16.70
C TRP A 262 -5.18 -14.84 17.35
N ALA A 263 -5.69 -14.38 18.49
CA ALA A 263 -6.85 -14.97 19.13
C ALA A 263 -8.07 -14.92 18.20
N LEU A 264 -8.33 -13.77 17.56
CA LEU A 264 -9.44 -13.61 16.61
C LEU A 264 -9.23 -14.42 15.33
N LEU A 265 -8.00 -14.49 14.79
CA LEU A 265 -7.70 -15.30 13.62
C LEU A 265 -7.81 -16.81 13.91
N ASN A 266 -7.43 -17.25 15.11
CA ASN A 266 -7.64 -18.63 15.56
C ASN A 266 -9.14 -18.94 15.72
N GLU A 267 -9.92 -18.01 16.27
CA GLU A 267 -11.38 -18.12 16.36
C GLU A 267 -12.02 -18.22 14.97
N ALA A 268 -11.60 -17.36 14.03
CA ALA A 268 -12.03 -17.43 12.63
C ALA A 268 -11.69 -18.78 11.97
N ARG A 269 -10.47 -19.31 12.19
CA ARG A 269 -10.07 -20.64 11.69
C ARG A 269 -10.88 -21.79 12.30
N ALA A 270 -11.38 -21.63 13.53
CA ALA A 270 -12.25 -22.63 14.12
C ALA A 270 -13.67 -22.60 13.50
N MET A 271 -14.13 -21.43 13.06
CA MET A 271 -15.41 -21.25 12.37
C MET A 271 -15.34 -21.72 10.91
N ASP A 272 -14.28 -21.33 10.19
CA ASP A 272 -14.05 -21.72 8.79
C ASP A 272 -12.58 -22.17 8.62
N PRO A 273 -12.31 -23.49 8.76
CA PRO A 273 -10.97 -24.04 8.62
C PRO A 273 -10.38 -23.90 7.20
N GLU A 274 -11.21 -23.67 6.19
CA GLU A 274 -10.79 -23.54 4.80
C GLU A 274 -10.49 -22.09 4.40
N MET A 275 -10.62 -21.12 5.31
CA MET A 275 -10.43 -19.70 5.00
C MET A 275 -8.94 -19.31 4.98
N PRO A 276 -8.34 -19.05 3.81
CA PRO A 276 -6.91 -18.71 3.72
C PRO A 276 -6.60 -17.43 4.51
N HIS A 277 -7.51 -16.45 4.46
CA HIS A 277 -7.37 -15.16 5.12
C HIS A 277 -7.34 -15.23 6.66
N ALA A 278 -7.83 -16.33 7.25
CA ALA A 278 -7.70 -16.56 8.68
C ALA A 278 -6.29 -17.09 9.07
N ALA A 279 -5.54 -17.64 8.12
CA ALA A 279 -4.12 -17.99 8.30
C ALA A 279 -3.19 -16.79 8.08
N TRP A 280 -3.48 -15.96 7.07
CA TRP A 280 -2.74 -14.74 6.78
C TRP A 280 -3.62 -13.73 6.02
N ASP A 281 -3.61 -12.46 6.42
CA ASP A 281 -4.42 -11.41 5.78
C ASP A 281 -3.57 -10.17 5.48
N ILE A 282 -3.67 -9.67 4.24
CA ILE A 282 -2.93 -8.49 3.78
C ILE A 282 -3.36 -7.20 4.50
N GLY A 283 -4.63 -7.11 4.90
CA GLY A 283 -5.16 -5.97 5.65
C GLY A 283 -4.59 -5.91 7.07
N ASN A 284 -4.00 -7.01 7.57
CA ASN A 284 -3.35 -7.04 8.86
C ASN A 284 -1.88 -6.59 8.74
N TYR A 285 -1.67 -5.27 8.77
CA TYR A 285 -0.35 -4.63 8.64
C TYR A 285 0.70 -5.11 9.66
N ARG A 286 0.28 -5.72 10.78
CA ARG A 286 1.18 -6.29 11.79
C ARG A 286 1.81 -7.58 11.31
N LEU A 287 1.07 -8.38 10.54
CA LEU A 287 1.59 -9.59 9.91
C LEU A 287 2.55 -9.28 8.75
N GLY A 288 2.48 -8.09 8.16
CA GLY A 288 3.29 -7.70 6.99
C GLY A 288 4.51 -6.82 7.25
N ARG A 289 4.84 -6.46 8.51
CA ARG A 289 5.81 -5.39 8.79
C ARG A 289 7.29 -5.80 8.82
N TYR A 290 7.63 -7.10 8.77
CA TYR A 290 8.96 -7.55 9.21
C TYR A 290 10.01 -7.72 8.12
N VAL A 291 9.68 -7.53 6.83
CA VAL A 291 10.63 -7.78 5.72
C VAL A 291 11.18 -6.50 5.08
N THR A 292 10.53 -5.34 5.23
CA THR A 292 10.87 -4.15 4.41
C THR A 292 11.94 -3.23 4.99
N SER A 293 12.41 -3.44 6.23
CA SER A 293 13.53 -2.66 6.74
C SER A 293 14.85 -3.39 6.51
N LYS A 294 15.64 -2.89 5.54
CA LYS A 294 17.09 -3.20 5.37
C LYS A 294 17.91 -2.95 6.65
N ALA A 295 17.32 -2.32 7.66
CA ALA A 295 17.90 -1.96 8.94
C ALA A 295 17.39 -2.79 10.12
N SER A 296 16.61 -3.86 9.90
CA SER A 296 16.22 -4.75 11.01
C SER A 296 17.47 -5.43 11.55
N THR A 297 17.92 -4.92 12.70
CA THR A 297 18.99 -5.50 13.51
C THR A 297 18.70 -6.97 13.78
N LEU A 298 19.78 -7.73 13.91
CA LEU A 298 19.87 -9.16 14.24
C LEU A 298 19.23 -9.56 15.59
N ASN A 299 18.09 -8.99 15.98
CA ASN A 299 17.39 -9.41 17.18
C ASN A 299 16.60 -10.69 16.91
N GLU A 300 16.73 -11.65 17.82
CA GLU A 300 16.00 -12.93 17.83
C GLU A 300 14.49 -12.74 17.65
N SER A 301 13.95 -11.63 18.16
CA SER A 301 12.54 -11.23 18.01
C SER A 301 12.12 -11.08 16.54
N THR A 302 12.98 -10.55 15.67
CA THR A 302 12.67 -10.40 14.24
C THR A 302 12.70 -11.74 13.51
N HIS A 303 13.60 -12.65 13.91
CA HIS A 303 13.65 -13.99 13.34
C HIS A 303 12.41 -14.81 13.71
N TYR A 304 11.97 -14.74 14.97
CA TYR A 304 10.74 -15.37 15.43
C TYR A 304 9.51 -14.87 14.66
N LEU A 305 9.38 -13.56 14.48
CA LEU A 305 8.26 -12.96 13.75
C LEU A 305 8.28 -13.30 12.25
N GLN A 306 9.47 -13.38 11.64
CA GLN A 306 9.62 -13.87 10.26
C GLN A 306 9.17 -15.33 10.10
N GLN A 307 9.46 -16.20 11.08
CA GLN A 307 8.99 -17.59 11.04
C GLN A 307 7.48 -17.71 11.18
N ILE A 308 6.85 -16.88 12.02
CA ILE A 308 5.39 -16.84 12.14
C ILE A 308 4.76 -16.37 10.83
N GLU A 309 5.27 -15.27 10.25
CA GLU A 309 4.79 -14.76 8.97
C GLU A 309 4.94 -15.82 7.87
N GLN A 310 6.10 -16.48 7.77
CA GLN A 310 6.33 -17.56 6.82
C GLN A 310 5.32 -18.70 6.98
N LYS A 311 5.08 -19.18 8.21
CA LYS A 311 4.11 -20.24 8.48
C LYS A 311 2.69 -19.84 8.10
N GLY A 312 2.31 -18.58 8.36
CA GLY A 312 1.01 -18.03 7.95
C GLY A 312 0.84 -18.01 6.43
N LEU A 313 1.86 -17.53 5.71
CA LEU A 313 1.87 -17.49 4.23
C LEU A 313 1.83 -18.90 3.61
N GLU A 314 2.59 -19.85 4.16
CA GLU A 314 2.57 -21.25 3.71
C GLU A 314 1.21 -21.91 3.97
N ALA A 315 0.62 -21.68 5.14
CA ALA A 315 -0.73 -22.14 5.46
C ALA A 315 -1.79 -21.51 4.54
N PHE A 316 -1.67 -20.21 4.22
CA PHE A 316 -2.54 -19.54 3.25
C PHE A 316 -2.52 -20.25 1.90
N LEU A 317 -1.34 -20.50 1.32
CA LEU A 317 -1.23 -21.15 0.00
C LEU A 317 -1.82 -22.56 0.02
N LYS A 318 -1.56 -23.32 1.10
CA LYS A 318 -2.14 -24.66 1.26
C LYS A 318 -3.67 -24.64 1.29
N LEU A 319 -4.27 -23.66 1.97
CA LEU A 319 -5.73 -23.51 2.01
C LEU A 319 -6.29 -23.00 0.68
N ALA A 320 -5.55 -22.13 0.00
CA ALA A 320 -5.90 -21.61 -1.32
C ALA A 320 -6.02 -22.72 -2.39
N GLU A 321 -5.21 -23.80 -2.27
CA GLU A 321 -5.31 -24.98 -3.13
C GLU A 321 -6.66 -25.70 -3.00
N SER A 322 -7.22 -25.77 -1.78
CA SER A 322 -8.55 -26.38 -1.56
C SER A 322 -9.70 -25.46 -1.95
N LYS A 323 -9.59 -24.17 -1.63
CA LYS A 323 -10.66 -23.19 -1.84
C LYS A 323 -10.05 -21.85 -2.23
N PRO A 324 -10.29 -21.38 -3.48
CA PRO A 324 -9.66 -20.15 -3.97
C PRO A 324 -9.97 -18.96 -3.06
N PRO A 325 -8.99 -18.10 -2.72
CA PRO A 325 -9.21 -16.92 -1.88
C PRO A 325 -10.32 -16.00 -2.41
N ALA A 326 -10.42 -15.89 -3.75
CA ALA A 326 -11.47 -15.15 -4.44
C ALA A 326 -12.90 -15.61 -4.07
N SER A 327 -13.08 -16.87 -3.67
CA SER A 327 -14.39 -17.38 -3.23
C SER A 327 -14.90 -16.74 -1.93
N TYR A 328 -14.06 -16.03 -1.18
CA TYR A 328 -14.43 -15.27 0.02
C TYR A 328 -14.85 -13.83 -0.28
N PHE A 329 -15.12 -13.51 -1.54
CA PHE A 329 -15.65 -12.22 -1.97
C PHE A 329 -16.96 -12.42 -2.73
N PHE A 330 -17.87 -11.45 -2.67
CA PHE A 330 -18.95 -11.34 -3.66
C PHE A 330 -18.42 -10.76 -4.97
N ARG A 331 -17.41 -9.88 -4.89
CA ARG A 331 -16.81 -9.23 -6.06
C ARG A 331 -15.33 -9.58 -6.21
N PRO A 332 -14.99 -10.82 -6.60
CA PRO A 332 -13.61 -11.32 -6.64
C PRO A 332 -12.70 -10.52 -7.59
N ARG A 333 -13.23 -9.93 -8.66
CA ARG A 333 -12.45 -9.08 -9.57
C ARG A 333 -11.83 -7.84 -8.89
N PHE A 334 -12.33 -7.45 -7.72
CA PHE A 334 -11.87 -6.27 -6.98
C PHE A 334 -10.99 -6.62 -5.77
N SER A 335 -10.82 -7.90 -5.42
CA SER A 335 -10.03 -8.31 -4.26
C SER A 335 -8.51 -8.37 -4.49
N GLY A 336 -8.08 -8.20 -5.75
CA GLY A 336 -6.70 -8.43 -6.17
C GLY A 336 -6.29 -9.92 -6.10
N ASP A 337 -5.15 -10.25 -6.71
CA ASP A 337 -4.59 -11.60 -6.64
C ASP A 337 -3.81 -11.80 -5.33
N SER A 338 -4.55 -12.17 -4.28
CA SER A 338 -3.98 -12.44 -2.96
C SER A 338 -3.00 -13.61 -2.98
N GLU A 339 -3.19 -14.59 -3.86
CA GLU A 339 -2.31 -15.75 -3.95
C GLU A 339 -0.95 -15.37 -4.54
N GLN A 340 -0.94 -14.63 -5.65
CA GLN A 340 0.28 -14.10 -6.25
C GLN A 340 1.06 -13.23 -5.25
N LEU A 341 0.34 -12.39 -4.48
CA LEU A 341 0.96 -11.55 -3.48
C LEU A 341 1.61 -12.36 -2.35
N VAL A 342 0.93 -13.41 -1.87
CA VAL A 342 1.47 -14.33 -0.86
C VAL A 342 2.70 -15.08 -1.39
N ARG A 343 2.66 -15.56 -2.64
CA ARG A 343 3.81 -16.22 -3.30
C ARG A 343 5.03 -15.31 -3.39
N MET A 344 4.83 -14.09 -3.91
CA MET A 344 5.89 -13.07 -4.00
C MET A 344 6.46 -12.73 -2.63
N ARG A 345 5.61 -12.61 -1.60
CA ARG A 345 6.04 -12.32 -0.24
C ARG A 345 6.86 -13.46 0.36
N LEU A 346 6.41 -14.70 0.17
CA LEU A 346 7.07 -15.89 0.67
C LEU A 346 8.44 -16.10 -0.01
N GLU A 347 8.53 -15.84 -1.32
CA GLU A 347 9.79 -15.83 -2.07
C GLU A 347 10.76 -14.80 -1.50
N GLY A 348 10.33 -13.56 -1.28
CA GLY A 348 11.17 -12.52 -0.68
C GLY A 348 11.68 -12.87 0.73
N ILE A 349 10.89 -13.57 1.54
CA ILE A 349 11.33 -14.08 2.85
C ILE A 349 12.43 -15.14 2.67
N ARG A 350 12.25 -16.07 1.74
CA ARG A 350 13.20 -17.16 1.47
C ARG A 350 14.53 -16.63 0.92
N GLU A 351 14.48 -15.69 -0.03
CA GLU A 351 15.67 -15.02 -0.56
C GLU A 351 16.44 -14.28 0.55
N LEU A 352 15.73 -13.53 1.41
CA LEU A 352 16.36 -12.83 2.51
C LEU A 352 17.03 -13.80 3.49
N ALA A 353 16.42 -14.95 3.78
CA ALA A 353 17.02 -15.99 4.61
C ALA A 353 18.30 -16.56 3.98
N GLN A 354 18.31 -16.80 2.66
CA GLN A 354 19.49 -17.26 1.94
C GLN A 354 20.63 -16.22 1.96
N ILE A 355 20.31 -14.94 1.74
CA ILE A 355 21.29 -13.84 1.80
C ILE A 355 21.90 -13.74 3.20
N LYS A 356 21.08 -13.84 4.25
CA LYS A 356 21.57 -13.83 5.65
C LYS A 356 22.53 -14.99 5.91
N GLU A 357 22.20 -16.18 5.43
CA GLU A 357 23.05 -17.36 5.57
C GLU A 357 24.39 -17.22 4.83
N GLN A 358 24.36 -16.70 3.60
CA GLN A 358 25.57 -16.42 2.82
C GLN A 358 26.46 -15.38 3.50
N ASN A 359 25.86 -14.31 4.04
CA ASN A 359 26.59 -13.28 4.79
C ASN A 359 27.23 -13.85 6.07
N ARG A 360 26.52 -14.72 6.80
CA ARG A 360 27.07 -15.41 7.98
C ARG A 360 28.31 -16.22 7.61
N LYS A 361 28.21 -17.06 6.57
CA LYS A 361 29.34 -17.86 6.07
C LYS A 361 30.51 -16.98 5.63
N ALA A 362 30.26 -15.87 4.95
CA ALA A 362 31.29 -14.94 4.51
C ALA A 362 32.03 -14.28 5.70
N VAL A 363 31.30 -13.90 6.76
CA VAL A 363 31.88 -13.36 8.00
C VAL A 363 32.71 -14.42 8.71
N GLU A 364 32.21 -15.64 8.87
CA GLU A 364 32.94 -16.75 9.49
C GLU A 364 34.23 -17.08 8.73
N GLN A 365 34.19 -17.10 7.40
CA GLN A 365 35.36 -17.30 6.55
C GLN A 365 36.37 -16.16 6.69
N SER A 366 35.92 -14.90 6.74
CA SER A 366 36.78 -13.74 6.96
C SER A 366 37.47 -13.81 8.33
N GLN A 367 36.73 -14.15 9.38
CA GLN A 367 37.27 -14.33 10.73
C GLN A 367 38.25 -15.52 10.82
N ALA A 368 37.99 -16.62 10.12
CA ALA A 368 38.93 -17.74 10.03
C ALA A 368 40.24 -17.32 9.36
N ARG A 369 40.16 -16.61 8.22
CA ARG A 369 41.35 -16.07 7.53
C ARG A 369 42.15 -15.10 8.39
N LEU A 370 41.48 -14.23 9.15
CA LEU A 370 42.14 -13.32 10.09
C LEU A 370 42.85 -14.08 11.22
N ARG A 371 42.20 -15.09 11.81
CA ARG A 371 42.80 -15.95 12.84
C ARG A 371 44.03 -16.71 12.32
N ASP A 372 43.94 -17.28 11.12
CA ASP A 372 45.05 -17.97 10.48
C ASP A 372 46.20 -17.00 10.15
N GLY A 373 45.88 -15.79 9.69
CA GLY A 373 46.86 -14.73 9.44
C GLY A 373 47.62 -14.32 10.71
N MET A 374 46.90 -14.09 11.81
CA MET A 374 47.52 -13.77 13.11
C MET A 374 48.37 -14.92 13.64
N ARG A 375 47.91 -16.16 13.48
CA ARG A 375 48.68 -17.35 13.88
C ARG A 375 50.01 -17.44 13.12
N ARG A 376 49.99 -17.27 11.79
CA ARG A 376 51.21 -17.25 10.96
C ARG A 376 52.16 -16.13 11.35
N GLN A 377 51.64 -14.93 11.64
CA GLN A 377 52.46 -13.81 12.12
C GLN A 377 53.12 -14.12 13.46
N ASN A 378 52.40 -14.72 14.40
CA ASN A 378 52.97 -15.13 15.69
C ASN A 378 54.05 -16.21 15.52
N GLU A 379 53.79 -17.24 14.70
CA GLU A 379 54.77 -18.28 14.38
C GLU A 379 56.05 -17.69 13.76
N GLU A 380 55.92 -16.70 12.87
CA GLU A 380 57.06 -16.01 12.27
C GLU A 380 57.84 -15.16 13.29
N LEU A 381 57.14 -14.44 14.18
CA LEU A 381 57.76 -13.67 15.25
C LEU A 381 58.52 -14.57 16.21
N GLU A 382 57.96 -15.72 16.59
CA GLU A 382 58.64 -16.72 17.42
C GLU A 382 59.87 -17.30 16.72
N ARG A 383 59.78 -17.60 15.41
CA ARG A 383 60.92 -18.10 14.63
C ARG A 383 62.06 -17.08 14.64
N ARG A 384 61.76 -15.80 14.35
CA ARG A 384 62.75 -14.70 14.39
C ARG A 384 63.35 -14.51 15.78
N ALA A 385 62.55 -14.66 16.84
CA ALA A 385 63.05 -14.57 18.22
C ALA A 385 64.02 -15.72 18.55
N ARG A 386 63.73 -16.95 18.11
CA ARG A 386 64.63 -18.11 18.25
C ARG A 386 65.94 -17.92 17.49
N GLU A 387 65.88 -17.46 16.25
CA GLU A 387 67.07 -17.16 15.44
C GLU A 387 67.96 -16.09 16.09
N ARG A 388 67.38 -15.06 16.73
CA ARG A 388 68.15 -14.05 17.47
C ARG A 388 68.84 -14.63 18.71
N ARG A 389 68.19 -15.53 19.44
CA ARG A 389 68.78 -16.19 20.62
C ARG A 389 69.94 -17.12 20.26
N GLN A 390 69.95 -17.72 19.07
CA GLN A 390 71.05 -18.58 18.62
C GLN A 390 72.29 -17.80 18.16
N ARG A 391 72.14 -16.51 17.84
CA ARG A 391 73.24 -15.63 17.42
C ARG A 391 73.94 -14.93 18.59
N GLN A 392 73.33 -14.96 19.78
CA GLN A 392 73.92 -14.50 21.04
C GLN A 392 74.61 -15.68 21.71
#